data_AF-A0A4S0JVL4-F1
#
_entry.id   AF-A0A4S0JVL4-F1
#
_cell.length_a   1.000
_cell.length_b   1.000
_cell.length_c   1.000
_cell.angle_alpha   90.00
_cell.angle_beta   90.00
_cell.angle_gamma   90.00
#
_symmetry.space_group_name_H-M   'P 1'
#
loop_
_entity.id
_entity.type
_entity.pdbx_description
1 polymer ?
#
loop_
_entity_poly.entity_id
_entity_poly.type
_entity_poly.pdbx_seq_one_letter_code
_entity_poly.pdbx_strand_id
1 'polypeptide(L)'
;LENQLIKSLSPRYNVSLRDDKTYPHVLLTREDWPRIALHRGPRAIPGRYFGPYPGVTAVRETLNLMHKLFKLRSCEDSVFRNRSRPCLQYQIGRCSAPCVELVPAAEYAESVRRAALFLEGKSD
;
A
#
# COMPACT_ATOMS: atom_id res chain seq x y z
N LEU A 1 24.84 -1.38 -45.23
CA LEU A 1 25.61 -0.37 -44.46
C LEU A 1 24.66 0.78 -44.14
N GLU A 2 23.62 0.55 -43.32
CA GLU A 2 22.52 1.53 -43.08
C GLU A 2 21.92 1.36 -41.67
N ASN A 3 22.75 1.22 -40.63
CA ASN A 3 22.25 1.11 -39.25
C ASN A 3 23.13 1.90 -38.27
N GLN A 4 23.60 3.08 -38.68
CA GLN A 4 24.37 3.99 -37.81
C GLN A 4 23.72 5.35 -37.55
N LEU A 5 22.48 5.59 -38.00
CA LEU A 5 21.82 6.91 -37.88
C LEU A 5 20.73 7.00 -36.79
N ILE A 6 20.59 6.00 -35.92
CA ILE A 6 19.61 6.03 -34.79
C ILE A 6 20.35 6.10 -33.43
N LYS A 7 21.60 6.59 -33.41
CA LYS A 7 22.39 6.81 -32.19
C LYS A 7 22.68 8.28 -31.85
N SER A 8 22.09 9.24 -32.57
CA SER A 8 22.35 10.68 -32.40
C SER A 8 21.24 11.46 -31.71
N LEU A 9 20.07 10.86 -31.49
CA LEU A 9 18.97 11.47 -30.74
C LEU A 9 18.82 10.71 -29.42
N SER A 10 19.67 11.06 -28.46
CA SER A 10 19.50 10.69 -27.05
C SER A 10 18.66 11.77 -26.37
N PRO A 11 17.31 11.71 -26.37
CA PRO A 11 16.51 12.62 -25.56
C PRO A 11 16.90 12.41 -24.09
N ARG A 12 17.19 13.52 -23.40
CA ARG A 12 17.55 13.58 -21.97
C ARG A 12 16.53 12.97 -20.99
N TYR A 13 15.39 12.48 -21.50
CA TYR A 13 14.30 11.90 -20.71
C TYR A 13 13.98 10.44 -21.09
N ASN A 14 14.84 9.75 -21.83
CA ASN A 14 14.80 8.28 -21.86
C ASN A 14 15.35 7.78 -20.51
N VAL A 15 14.52 7.86 -19.47
CA VAL A 15 14.72 7.10 -18.24
C VAL A 15 14.66 5.65 -18.69
N SER A 16 15.84 5.07 -18.83
CA SER A 16 16.06 3.67 -19.14
C SER A 16 15.09 2.83 -18.32
N LEU A 17 14.19 2.15 -19.03
CA LEU A 17 13.42 1.00 -18.56
C LEU A 17 14.43 -0.07 -18.10
N ARG A 18 15.00 0.12 -16.90
CA ARG A 18 15.65 -0.95 -16.15
C ARG A 18 14.54 -1.79 -15.57
N ASP A 19 14.10 -2.69 -16.41
CA ASP A 19 12.93 -3.54 -16.29
C ASP A 19 13.26 -4.74 -15.39
N ASP A 20 13.61 -4.49 -14.12
CA ASP A 20 13.43 -5.48 -13.04
C ASP A 20 12.00 -5.30 -12.51
N LYS A 21 11.06 -5.72 -13.37
CA LYS A 21 9.61 -5.48 -13.39
C LYS A 21 8.87 -5.97 -12.14
N THR A 22 9.20 -5.44 -10.96
CA THR A 22 8.39 -5.78 -9.79
C THR A 22 7.14 -4.91 -9.76
N TYR A 23 6.06 -5.47 -10.29
CA TYR A 23 4.73 -4.87 -10.24
C TYR A 23 4.41 -4.43 -8.80
N PRO A 24 3.83 -3.24 -8.61
CA PRO A 24 3.42 -2.79 -7.30
C PRO A 24 2.20 -3.60 -6.83
N HIS A 25 2.21 -3.97 -5.55
CA HIS A 25 1.16 -4.74 -4.91
C HIS A 25 0.59 -3.95 -3.72
N VAL A 26 -0.65 -4.25 -3.34
CA VAL A 26 -1.18 -3.85 -2.04
C VAL A 26 -0.84 -4.95 -1.05
N LEU A 27 -0.16 -4.58 0.03
CA LEU A 27 0.18 -5.48 1.13
C LEU A 27 -0.73 -5.19 2.32
N LEU A 28 -1.35 -6.25 2.85
CA LEU A 28 -1.99 -6.26 4.15
C LEU A 28 -1.15 -7.13 5.10
N THR A 29 -0.53 -6.53 6.11
CA THR A 29 0.37 -7.26 7.02
C THR A 29 -0.38 -8.24 7.91
N ARG A 30 0.31 -9.30 8.35
CA ARG A 30 -0.23 -10.30 9.28
C ARG A 30 0.34 -10.07 10.69
N GLU A 31 -0.04 -8.94 11.29
CA GLU A 31 0.34 -8.53 12.65
C GLU A 31 -0.93 -8.38 13.51
N ASP A 32 -0.80 -8.22 14.84
CA ASP A 32 -1.96 -8.00 15.73
C ASP A 32 -2.81 -6.80 15.31
N TRP A 33 -2.14 -5.78 14.78
CA TRP A 33 -2.77 -4.65 14.12
C TRP A 33 -2.37 -4.68 12.64
N PRO A 34 -3.14 -5.30 11.74
CA PRO A 34 -2.78 -5.31 10.32
C PRO A 34 -2.69 -3.90 9.74
N ARG A 35 -1.64 -3.58 8.98
CA ARG A 35 -1.53 -2.34 8.20
C ARG A 35 -1.71 -2.60 6.72
N ILE A 36 -2.23 -1.60 6.00
CA ILE A 36 -2.31 -1.63 4.56
C ILE A 36 -1.25 -0.70 3.96
N ALA A 37 -0.42 -1.23 3.07
CA ALA A 37 0.71 -0.50 2.51
C ALA A 37 0.94 -0.85 1.03
N LEU A 38 1.63 0.04 0.33
CA LEU A 38 2.16 -0.24 -0.99
C LEU A 38 3.43 -1.08 -0.83
N HIS A 39 3.49 -2.21 -1.53
CA HIS A 39 4.69 -3.04 -1.58
C HIS A 39 5.24 -3.10 -3.01
N ARG A 40 6.57 -3.04 -3.12
CA ARG A 40 7.31 -3.34 -4.35
C ARG A 40 8.46 -4.26 -4.01
N GLY A 41 8.84 -5.12 -4.94
CA GLY A 41 9.93 -6.06 -4.74
C GLY A 41 9.46 -7.45 -4.28
N PRO A 42 10.42 -8.32 -3.93
CA PRO A 42 10.13 -9.68 -3.45
C PRO A 42 9.24 -9.67 -2.21
N ARG A 43 8.48 -10.74 -1.99
CA ARG A 43 7.55 -10.90 -0.86
C ARG A 43 8.29 -11.16 0.45
N ALA A 44 8.99 -10.16 0.96
CA ALA A 44 9.79 -10.25 2.18
C ALA A 44 8.99 -10.01 3.47
N ILE A 45 7.79 -9.41 3.37
CA ILE A 45 6.99 -9.01 4.53
C ILE A 45 5.85 -10.01 4.71
N PRO A 46 5.64 -10.59 5.91
CA PRO A 46 4.56 -11.53 6.15
C PRO A 46 3.21 -10.82 6.03
N GLY A 47 2.38 -11.29 5.11
CA GLY A 47 1.08 -10.68 4.85
C GLY A 47 0.41 -11.22 3.61
N ARG A 48 -0.77 -10.65 3.33
CA ARG A 48 -1.55 -10.92 2.13
C ARG A 48 -1.18 -9.89 1.08
N TYR A 49 -0.83 -10.36 -0.11
CA TYR A 49 -0.50 -9.53 -1.25
C TYR A 49 -1.65 -9.57 -2.24
N PHE A 50 -2.19 -8.39 -2.57
CA PHE A 50 -3.28 -8.23 -3.53
C PHE A 50 -2.73 -7.59 -4.79
N GLY A 51 -2.99 -8.26 -5.92
CA GLY A 51 -2.82 -7.81 -7.30
C GLY A 51 -1.41 -7.38 -7.74
N PRO A 52 -0.97 -7.71 -8.96
CA PRO A 52 -0.04 -6.85 -9.69
C PRO A 52 -0.83 -5.67 -10.26
N TYR A 53 -0.68 -4.48 -9.69
CA TYR A 53 -1.34 -3.28 -10.20
C TYR A 53 -0.58 -2.72 -11.41
N PRO A 54 -1.28 -2.08 -12.38
CA PRO A 54 -0.64 -1.53 -13.59
C PRO A 54 0.37 -0.42 -13.27
N GLY A 55 0.25 0.19 -12.11
CA GLY A 55 1.19 1.20 -11.65
C GLY A 55 0.94 1.63 -10.21
N VAL A 56 1.85 2.45 -9.72
CA VAL A 56 1.87 2.98 -8.35
C VAL A 56 0.67 3.86 -8.09
N THR A 57 0.21 4.59 -9.11
CA THR A 57 -0.96 5.47 -9.03
C THR A 57 -2.22 4.66 -8.70
N ALA A 58 -2.46 3.56 -9.42
CA ALA A 58 -3.60 2.67 -9.17
C ALA A 58 -3.57 2.07 -7.75
N VAL A 59 -2.39 1.70 -7.25
CA VAL A 59 -2.22 1.26 -5.85
C VAL A 59 -2.56 2.38 -4.88
N ARG A 60 -2.04 3.59 -5.09
CA ARG A 60 -2.31 4.74 -4.20
C ARG A 60 -3.79 5.11 -4.18
N GLU A 61 -4.47 5.07 -5.32
CA GLU A 61 -5.92 5.29 -5.40
C GLU A 61 -6.68 4.23 -4.61
N THR A 62 -6.29 2.96 -4.78
CA THR A 62 -6.85 1.85 -4.00
C THR A 62 -6.63 2.07 -2.51
N LEU A 63 -5.39 2.32 -2.07
CA LEU A 63 -5.07 2.59 -0.67
C LEU A 63 -5.85 3.78 -0.10
N ASN A 64 -5.98 4.86 -0.87
CA ASN A 64 -6.77 6.02 -0.45
C ASN A 64 -8.25 5.66 -0.24
N LEU A 65 -8.83 4.85 -1.12
CA LEU A 65 -10.19 4.36 -0.97
C LEU A 65 -10.31 3.42 0.25
N MET A 66 -9.35 2.51 0.44
CA MET A 66 -9.32 1.62 1.59
C MET A 66 -9.24 2.37 2.92
N HIS A 67 -8.40 3.41 3.02
CA HIS A 67 -8.32 4.24 4.21
C HIS A 67 -9.62 5.01 4.48
N LYS A 68 -10.30 5.49 3.44
CA LYS A 68 -11.59 6.19 3.59
C LYS A 68 -12.71 5.26 4.07
N LEU A 69 -12.78 4.04 3.52
CA LEU A 69 -13.85 3.10 3.80
C LEU A 69 -13.65 2.32 5.10
N PHE A 70 -12.44 1.80 5.32
CA PHE A 70 -12.15 0.85 6.40
C PHE A 70 -11.30 1.43 7.52
N LYS A 71 -10.80 2.67 7.36
CA LYS A 71 -10.03 3.40 8.37
C LYS A 71 -8.86 2.58 8.95
N LEU A 72 -8.20 1.82 8.08
CA LEU A 72 -7.03 1.01 8.45
C LEU A 72 -5.79 1.86 8.70
N ARG A 73 -4.87 1.35 9.51
CA ARG A 73 -3.59 2.03 9.75
C ARG A 73 -2.67 1.91 8.54
N SER A 74 -1.91 2.98 8.30
CA SER A 74 -0.83 3.06 7.30
C SER A 74 0.55 3.30 7.91
N CYS A 75 0.61 3.52 9.23
CA CYS A 75 1.86 3.81 9.92
C CYS A 75 2.71 2.54 10.09
N GLU A 76 4.02 2.73 10.13
CA GLU A 76 4.99 1.69 10.50
C GLU A 76 4.87 1.32 11.98
N ASP A 77 5.35 0.14 12.36
CA ASP A 77 5.25 -0.35 13.74
C ASP A 77 6.05 0.46 14.74
N SER A 78 7.21 0.97 14.34
CA SER A 78 8.03 1.88 15.15
C SER A 78 7.24 3.11 15.56
N VAL A 79 6.54 3.72 14.61
CA VAL A 79 5.66 4.86 14.83
C VAL A 79 4.44 4.44 15.64
N PHE A 80 3.81 3.30 15.32
CA PHE A 80 2.64 2.81 16.04
C PHE A 80 2.88 2.65 17.54
N ARG A 81 4.00 2.01 17.92
CA ARG A 81 4.33 1.71 19.32
C ARG A 81 4.74 2.94 20.12
N ASN A 82 5.34 3.94 19.48
CA ASN A 82 5.87 5.11 20.16
C ASN A 82 4.89 6.31 20.19
N ARG A 83 3.62 6.10 19.85
CA ARG A 83 2.62 7.18 19.77
C ARG A 83 1.78 7.25 21.04
N SER A 84 1.78 8.42 21.66
CA SER A 84 0.90 8.77 22.78
C SER A 84 -0.33 9.58 22.36
N ARG A 85 -0.36 10.10 21.12
CA ARG A 85 -1.44 10.95 20.60
C ARG A 85 -1.89 10.48 19.22
N PRO A 86 -3.20 10.59 18.90
CA PRO A 86 -3.72 10.22 17.59
C PRO A 86 -3.06 11.07 16.48
N CYS A 87 -2.79 10.42 15.35
CA CYS A 87 -2.13 11.06 14.21
C CYS A 87 -3.11 11.86 13.34
N LEU A 88 -2.58 12.65 12.41
CA LEU A 88 -3.39 13.40 11.45
C LEU A 88 -4.35 12.51 10.66
N GLN A 89 -3.96 11.26 10.34
CA GLN A 89 -4.82 10.32 9.61
C GLN A 89 -6.12 10.02 10.37
N TYR A 90 -6.08 9.97 11.70
CA TYR A 90 -7.29 9.84 12.50
C TYR A 90 -8.15 11.10 12.44
N GLN A 91 -7.53 12.28 12.59
CA GLN A 91 -8.24 13.56 12.57
C GLN A 91 -8.97 13.81 11.25
N ILE A 92 -8.41 13.36 10.12
CA ILE A 92 -9.05 13.46 8.80
C ILE A 92 -9.94 12.23 8.46
N GLY A 93 -10.21 11.37 9.44
CA GLY A 93 -11.14 10.24 9.31
C GLY A 93 -10.64 9.06 8.46
N ARG A 94 -9.33 8.92 8.25
CA ARG A 94 -8.68 7.86 7.44
C ARG A 94 -8.10 6.71 8.25
N CYS A 95 -8.04 6.84 9.57
CA CYS A 95 -7.55 5.82 10.49
C CYS A 95 -8.47 5.78 11.71
N SER A 96 -8.65 4.60 12.30
CA SER A 96 -9.41 4.38 13.55
C SER A 96 -8.56 4.60 14.82
N ALA A 97 -7.31 5.01 14.67
CA ALA A 97 -6.34 5.23 15.75
C ALA A 97 -6.17 4.05 16.73
N PRO A 98 -5.88 2.84 16.24
CA PRO A 98 -5.55 1.70 17.11
C PRO A 98 -4.28 1.93 17.95
N CYS A 99 -3.41 2.87 17.56
CA CYS A 99 -2.18 3.19 18.28
C CYS A 99 -2.39 3.79 19.67
N VAL A 100 -3.57 4.36 19.93
CA VAL A 100 -3.94 4.97 21.22
C VAL A 100 -5.21 4.33 21.78
N GLU A 101 -5.50 3.09 21.36
CA GLU A 101 -6.62 2.28 21.87
C GLU A 101 -8.00 2.95 21.74
N LEU A 102 -8.16 3.86 20.77
CA LEU A 102 -9.44 4.52 20.48
C LEU A 102 -10.46 3.60 19.80
N VAL A 103 -10.04 2.42 19.33
CA VAL A 103 -10.88 1.40 18.73
C VAL A 103 -10.57 0.04 19.37
N PRO A 104 -11.58 -0.77 19.71
CA PRO A 104 -11.36 -2.13 20.18
C PRO A 104 -10.66 -3.00 19.13
N ALA A 105 -9.78 -3.90 19.57
CA ALA A 105 -9.07 -4.81 18.66
C ALA A 105 -10.03 -5.66 17.81
N ALA A 106 -11.16 -6.10 18.38
CA ALA A 106 -12.17 -6.87 17.66
C ALA A 106 -12.82 -6.07 16.51
N GLU A 107 -13.15 -4.81 16.73
CA GLU A 107 -13.76 -3.94 15.71
C GLU A 107 -12.76 -3.62 14.58
N TYR A 108 -11.50 -3.42 14.95
CA TYR A 108 -10.44 -3.24 13.98
C TYR A 108 -10.22 -4.51 13.14
N ALA A 109 -10.17 -5.68 13.78
CA ALA A 109 -10.02 -6.96 13.10
C ALA A 109 -11.17 -7.20 12.10
N GLU A 110 -12.40 -6.85 12.46
CA GLU A 110 -13.55 -6.95 11.56
C GLU A 110 -13.44 -5.98 10.37
N SER A 111 -12.91 -4.78 10.59
CA SER A 111 -12.63 -3.82 9.51
C SER A 111 -11.53 -4.32 8.58
N VAL A 112 -10.49 -4.97 9.12
CA VAL A 112 -9.45 -5.63 8.33
C VAL A 112 -10.03 -6.80 7.52
N ARG A 113 -10.90 -7.61 8.11
CA ARG A 113 -11.54 -8.74 7.43
C ARG A 113 -12.36 -8.25 6.23
N ARG A 114 -13.19 -7.22 6.42
CA ARG A 114 -13.98 -6.61 5.35
C ARG A 114 -13.11 -5.99 4.27
N ALA A 115 -12.01 -5.34 4.65
CA ALA A 115 -11.04 -4.80 3.71
C ALA A 115 -10.36 -5.89 2.87
N ALA A 116 -9.99 -7.01 3.47
CA ALA A 116 -9.41 -8.13 2.76
C ALA A 116 -10.40 -8.73 1.75
N LEU A 117 -11.65 -8.99 2.16
CA LEU A 117 -12.71 -9.46 1.28
C LEU A 117 -12.97 -8.52 0.10
N PHE A 118 -12.94 -7.20 0.34
CA PHE A 118 -13.12 -6.21 -0.70
C PHE A 118 -11.97 -6.21 -1.73
N LEU A 119 -10.73 -6.43 -1.28
CA LEU A 119 -9.58 -6.55 -2.18
C LEU A 119 -9.60 -7.87 -2.96
N GLU A 120 -10.06 -8.96 -2.34
CA GLU A 120 -10.27 -10.25 -3.01
C GLU A 120 -11.32 -10.14 -4.12
N GLY A 121 -12.48 -9.54 -3.83
CA GLY A 121 -13.56 -9.38 -4.82
C GLY A 121 -13.27 -8.41 -5.96
N LYS A 122 -12.18 -7.63 -5.90
CA LYS A 122 -11.68 -6.82 -7.02
C LYS A 122 -10.57 -7.51 -7.83
N SER A 123 -10.08 -8.65 -7.36
CA SER A 123 -8.98 -9.39 -7.98
C SER A 123 -9.47 -10.48 -8.94
N ASP A 124 -10.78 -10.57 -9.18
CA ASP A 124 -11.46 -11.47 -10.14
C ASP A 124 -12.03 -10.66 -11.32
#